data_AF-A0A819JC74-F1
#
_entry.id   AF-A0A819JC74-F1
#
_cell.length_a   1.000
_cell.length_b   1.000
_cell.length_c   1.000
_cell.angle_alpha   90.00
_cell.angle_beta   90.00
_cell.angle_gamma   90.00
#
_symmetry.space_group_name_H-M   'P 1'
#
loop_
_entity.id
_entity.type
_entity.pdbx_description
1 polymer ?
#
loop_
_entity_poly.entity_id
_entity_poly.type
_entity_poly.pdbx_seq_one_letter_code
_entity_poly.pdbx_strand_id
1 'polypeptide(L)'
;MAYKVLVTGGLGYIGSHTTVELANAGFIPVIADNLLNYKMGSRRIGDIDQIWADVHKAEKDLNWKAELDLKAMLTSAWSWEKRINKQAT
;
A
#
# COMPACT_ATOMS: atom_id res chain seq x y z
N MET A 1 25.95 -12.18 4.18
CA MET A 1 25.71 -10.73 4.39
C MET A 1 24.22 -10.50 4.39
N ALA A 2 23.68 -9.80 5.38
CA ALA A 2 22.26 -9.43 5.38
C ALA A 2 22.03 -8.30 4.36
N TYR A 3 21.10 -8.49 3.44
CA TYR A 3 20.81 -7.51 2.39
C TYR A 3 20.02 -6.34 2.96
N LYS A 4 20.43 -5.12 2.60
CA LYS A 4 19.70 -3.90 2.97
C LYS A 4 18.52 -3.69 2.04
N VAL A 5 17.35 -3.40 2.60
CA VAL A 5 16.11 -3.16 1.86
C VAL A 5 15.57 -1.79 2.25
N LEU A 6 15.46 -0.86 1.29
CA LEU A 6 14.86 0.45 1.55
C LEU A 6 13.34 0.32 1.65
N VAL A 7 12.78 0.73 2.78
CA VAL A 7 11.34 0.78 3.03
C VAL A 7 10.90 2.24 3.10
N THR A 8 10.20 2.71 2.07
CA THR A 8 9.61 4.06 2.05
C THR A 8 8.27 4.08 2.78
N GLY A 9 8.04 5.01 3.70
CA GLY A 9 6.80 5.02 4.50
C GLY A 9 6.78 3.95 5.61
N GLY A 10 7.97 3.50 6.05
CA GLY A 10 8.15 2.40 7.00
C GLY A 10 7.60 2.66 8.41
N LEU A 11 7.20 3.90 8.73
CA LEU A 11 6.56 4.25 10.01
C LEU A 11 5.03 4.29 9.91
N GLY A 12 4.45 4.13 8.71
CA GLY A 12 3.02 3.94 8.51
C GLY A 12 2.54 2.54 8.89
N TYR A 13 1.22 2.31 8.93
CA TYR A 13 0.64 1.01 9.32
C TYR A 13 1.19 -0.15 8.49
N ILE A 14 1.14 -0.08 7.15
CA ILE A 14 1.64 -1.16 6.29
C ILE A 14 3.18 -1.24 6.30
N GLY A 15 3.86 -0.09 6.26
CA GLY A 15 5.32 -0.02 6.22
C GLY A 15 5.98 -0.56 7.49
N SER A 16 5.35 -0.36 8.65
CA SER A 16 5.85 -0.88 9.94
C SER A 16 5.76 -2.40 10.02
N HIS A 17 4.63 -2.99 9.62
CA HIS A 17 4.50 -4.45 9.54
C HIS A 17 5.49 -5.04 8.52
N THR A 18 5.64 -4.41 7.35
CA THR A 18 6.61 -4.85 6.33
C THR A 18 8.06 -4.80 6.85
N THR A 19 8.41 -3.78 7.62
CA THR A 19 9.75 -3.64 8.24
C THR A 19 10.02 -4.79 9.21
N VAL A 20 9.02 -5.15 10.04
CA VAL A 20 9.13 -6.28 10.98
C VAL A 20 9.31 -7.60 10.24
N GLU A 21 8.52 -7.87 9.20
CA GLU A 21 8.65 -9.11 8.41
C GLU A 21 9.98 -9.21 7.68
N LEU A 22 10.51 -8.10 7.15
CA LEU A 22 11.84 -8.07 6.53
C LEU A 22 12.94 -8.38 7.55
N ALA A 23 12.86 -7.82 8.75
CA ALA A 23 13.80 -8.12 9.82
C ALA A 23 13.74 -9.60 10.25
N ASN A 24 12.53 -10.15 10.41
CA ASN A 24 12.32 -11.56 10.73
C ASN A 24 12.89 -12.50 9.67
N ALA A 25 12.84 -12.11 8.40
CA ALA A 25 13.43 -12.85 7.27
C ALA A 25 14.94 -12.64 7.11
N GLY A 26 15.61 -11.92 8.03
CA GLY A 26 17.07 -11.73 8.04
C GLY A 26 17.57 -10.61 7.14
N PHE A 27 16.69 -9.74 6.64
CA PHE A 27 17.07 -8.52 5.94
C PHE A 27 17.34 -7.37 6.91
N ILE A 28 18.05 -6.34 6.44
CA ILE A 28 18.22 -5.08 7.17
C ILE A 28 17.32 -4.03 6.52
N PRO A 29 16.11 -3.80 7.03
CA PRO A 29 15.28 -2.71 6.54
C PRO A 29 15.92 -1.35 6.87
N VAL A 30 15.97 -0.47 5.88
CA VAL A 30 16.39 0.93 6.00
C VAL A 30 15.14 1.76 5.74
N ILE A 31 14.67 2.50 6.75
CA ILE A 31 13.42 3.24 6.62
C ILE A 31 13.70 4.65 6.09
N ALA A 32 12.97 5.06 5.06
CA ALA A 32 12.85 6.44 4.62
C ALA A 32 11.40 6.86 4.70
N ASP A 33 11.06 7.73 5.66
CA ASP A 33 9.70 8.17 5.89
C ASP A 33 9.64 9.69 5.82
N ASN A 34 8.57 10.24 5.27
CA ASN A 34 8.35 11.68 5.22
C ASN A 34 7.55 12.19 6.42
N LEU A 35 7.23 11.31 7.38
CA LEU A 35 6.49 11.62 8.61
C LEU A 35 5.20 12.39 8.32
N LEU A 36 4.51 12.04 7.23
CA LEU A 36 3.20 12.61 6.93
C LEU A 36 2.28 12.36 8.12
N ASN A 37 1.92 13.46 8.79
CA ASN A 37 1.12 13.40 10.00
C ASN A 37 -0.26 12.85 9.68
N TYR A 38 -0.63 11.76 10.34
CA TYR A 38 -2.01 11.33 10.47
C TYR A 38 -2.44 11.47 11.93
N LYS A 39 -3.74 11.60 12.16
CA LYS A 39 -4.33 11.54 13.49
C LYS A 39 -5.33 10.42 13.50
N MET A 40 -5.27 9.56 14.52
CA MET A 40 -6.32 8.58 14.74
C MET A 40 -7.63 9.32 14.99
N GLY A 41 -8.56 9.21 14.05
CA GLY A 41 -9.91 9.74 14.16
C GLY A 41 -10.87 8.75 14.81
N SER A 42 -12.07 9.21 15.13
CA SER A 42 -13.17 8.30 15.48
C SER A 42 -13.56 7.45 14.27
N ARG A 43 -14.12 6.27 14.53
CA ARG A 43 -14.73 5.44 13.49
C ARG A 43 -15.82 6.25 12.77
N ARG A 44 -15.78 6.29 11.45
CA ARG A 44 -16.84 6.92 10.67
C ARG A 44 -18.09 6.05 10.71
N ILE A 45 -19.25 6.67 10.92
CA ILE A 45 -20.54 5.97 10.95
C ILE A 45 -20.75 5.29 9.59
N GLY A 46 -21.03 3.98 9.62
CA GLY A 46 -21.25 3.16 8.43
C GLY A 46 -20.03 2.33 8.00
N ASP A 47 -18.84 2.60 8.52
CA ASP A 47 -17.66 1.78 8.21
C ASP A 47 -17.78 0.40 8.89
N ILE A 48 -17.58 -0.65 8.10
CA ILE A 48 -17.44 -2.04 8.53
C ILE A 48 -15.96 -2.41 8.70
N ASP A 49 -15.65 -3.43 9.50
CA ASP A 49 -14.25 -3.75 9.82
C ASP A 49 -13.46 -4.23 8.59
N GLN A 50 -14.06 -5.13 7.80
CA GLN A 50 -13.43 -5.72 6.63
C GLN A 50 -14.49 -6.13 5.60
N ILE A 51 -14.15 -6.05 4.31
CA ILE A 51 -14.98 -6.51 3.20
C ILE A 51 -14.11 -6.86 1.99
N TRP A 52 -14.45 -7.96 1.33
CA TRP A 52 -13.85 -8.40 0.07
C TRP A 52 -14.91 -9.09 -0.79
N ALA A 53 -14.65 -9.16 -2.10
CA ALA A 53 -15.55 -9.82 -3.05
C ALA A 53 -15.13 -11.28 -3.29
N ASP A 54 -16.10 -12.18 -3.37
CA ASP A 54 -15.93 -13.43 -4.11
C ASP A 54 -16.04 -13.12 -5.61
N VAL A 55 -14.96 -13.36 -6.35
CA VAL A 55 -14.85 -12.97 -7.75
C VAL A 55 -15.20 -14.09 -8.73
N HIS A 56 -15.42 -15.33 -8.27
CA HIS A 56 -15.55 -16.50 -9.14
C HIS A 56 -16.66 -16.36 -10.19
N LYS A 57 -17.76 -15.66 -9.87
CA LYS A 57 -18.84 -15.42 -10.83
C LYS A 57 -18.40 -14.58 -12.01
N ALA A 58 -17.63 -13.51 -11.78
CA ALA A 58 -17.13 -12.66 -12.86
C ALA A 58 -16.12 -13.43 -13.73
N GLU A 59 -15.27 -14.25 -13.10
CA GLU A 59 -14.33 -15.09 -13.84
C GLU A 59 -15.06 -16.10 -14.73
N LYS A 60 -16.10 -16.75 -14.20
CA LYS A 60 -16.86 -17.79 -14.91
C LYS A 60 -17.72 -17.22 -16.04
N ASP A 61 -18.49 -16.18 -15.74
CA ASP A 61 -19.56 -15.72 -16.64
C ASP A 61 -19.03 -14.70 -17.66
N LEU A 62 -17.97 -13.95 -17.30
CA LEU A 62 -17.42 -12.86 -18.12
C LEU A 62 -16.00 -13.15 -18.62
N ASN A 63 -15.38 -14.25 -18.20
CA ASN A 63 -13.95 -14.52 -18.45
C ASN A 63 -13.07 -13.33 -18.06
N TRP A 64 -13.44 -12.61 -17.00
CA TRP A 64 -12.76 -11.41 -16.53
C TRP A 64 -12.10 -11.65 -15.18
N LYS A 65 -10.85 -11.18 -15.04
CA LYS A 65 -10.09 -11.17 -13.79
C LYS A 65 -9.38 -9.83 -13.63
N ALA A 66 -9.24 -9.37 -12.39
CA ALA A 66 -8.34 -8.25 -12.11
C ALA A 66 -6.88 -8.73 -12.26
N GLU A 67 -6.16 -8.17 -13.22
CA GLU A 67 -4.76 -8.55 -13.52
C GLU A 67 -3.73 -7.69 -12.80
N LEU A 68 -4.14 -6.51 -12.32
CA LEU A 68 -3.26 -5.56 -11.67
C LEU A 68 -3.29 -5.77 -10.15
N ASP A 69 -2.10 -5.86 -9.57
CA ASP A 69 -1.91 -6.00 -8.13
C ASP A 69 -1.93 -4.64 -7.41
N LEU A 70 -1.85 -4.70 -6.07
CA LEU A 70 -1.81 -3.51 -5.22
C LEU A 70 -0.62 -2.60 -5.54
N LYS A 71 0.53 -3.17 -5.94
CA LYS A 71 1.73 -2.39 -6.28
C LYS A 71 1.50 -1.56 -7.54
N ALA A 72 0.89 -2.14 -8.57
CA ALA A 72 0.51 -1.44 -9.79
C ALA A 72 -0.49 -0.30 -9.50
N MET A 73 -1.49 -0.56 -8.65
CA MET A 73 -2.47 0.45 -8.22
C MET A 73 -1.80 1.63 -7.50
N LEU A 74 -0.96 1.37 -6.50
CA LEU A 74 -0.28 2.42 -5.73
C LEU A 74 0.70 3.23 -6.61
N THR A 75 1.41 2.55 -7.52
CA THR A 75 2.36 3.18 -8.43
C THR A 75 1.67 4.13 -9.42
N SER A 76 0.53 3.70 -9.99
CA SER A 76 -0.22 4.52 -10.95
C SER A 76 -0.85 5.74 -10.26
N ALA A 77 -1.42 5.56 -9.07
CA ALA A 77 -1.97 6.65 -8.25
C ALA A 77 -0.91 7.71 -7.91
N TRP A 78 0.28 7.29 -7.46
CA TRP A 78 1.37 8.23 -7.15
C TRP A 78 1.94 8.93 -8.39
N SER A 79 1.99 8.23 -9.52
CA SER A 79 2.41 8.84 -10.79
C SER A 79 1.44 9.93 -11.24
N TRP A 80 0.14 9.71 -11.03
CA TRP A 80 -0.90 10.71 -11.25
C TRP A 80 -0.73 11.92 -10.31
N GLU A 81 -0.54 11.70 -9.01
CA GLU A 81 -0.34 12.76 -8.01
C GLU A 81 0.86 13.67 -8.37
N LYS A 82 2.00 13.07 -8.75
CA LYS A 82 3.17 13.83 -9.21
C LYS A 82 2.88 14.66 -10.46
N ARG A 83 2.03 14.18 -11.36
CA ARG A 83 1.67 14.88 -12.60
C ARG A 83 0.84 16.13 -12.28
N ILE A 84 -0.17 16.00 -11.44
CA ILE A 84 -1.05 17.15 -11.11
C ILE A 84 -0.31 18.23 -10.32
N ASN A 85 0.60 17.85 -9.41
CA ASN A 85 1.38 18.82 -8.64
C ASN A 85 2.42 19.57 -9.50
N LYS A 86 2.94 18.96 -10.57
CA LYS A 86 3.82 19.64 -11.54
C LYS A 86 3.09 20.62 -12.45
N GLN A 87 1.78 20.47 -12.64
CA GLN A 87 0.97 21.38 -13.46
C GLN A 87 0.48 22.60 -12.68
N ALA A 88 0.58 22.56 -11.34
CA ALA A 88 0.17 23.64 -10.44
C ALA A 88 1.29 24.66 -10.14
N THR A 89 2.48 24.47 -10.74
CA THR A 89 3.68 25.33 -10.65
C THR A 89 4.11 25.76 -12.04
#